data_AF-A0A2T2TY70-F1
#
_entry.id   AF-A0A2T2TY70-F1
#
_cell.length_a   1.000
_cell.length_b   1.000
_cell.length_c   1.000
_cell.angle_alpha   90.00
_cell.angle_beta   90.00
_cell.angle_gamma   90.00
#
_symmetry.space_group_name_H-M   'P 1'
#
loop_
_entity.id
_entity.type
_entity.pdbx_description
1 polymer ?
#
loop_
_entity_poly.entity_id
_entity_poly.type
_entity_poly.pdbx_seq_one_letter_code
_entity_poly.pdbx_strand_id
1 'polypeptide(L)' 'MPDLFDNPSREKKHVAIAGNIGAGKTALTRVVGQYFDWKTVFEQVNENPYLTDFYNDMRRWSFNLQVFF' A
#
# COMPACT_ATOMS: atom_id res chain seq x y z
N MET A 1 38.39 -14.32 -16.31
CA MET A 1 37.00 -14.59 -16.70
C MET A 1 36.14 -13.51 -16.07
N PRO A 2 35.27 -12.82 -16.81
CA PRO A 2 34.23 -12.01 -16.19
C PRO A 2 33.19 -12.95 -15.57
N ASP A 3 32.71 -12.63 -14.37
CA ASP A 3 31.74 -13.43 -13.63
C ASP A 3 30.44 -13.63 -14.42
N LEU A 4 30.12 -14.89 -14.73
CA LEU A 4 28.93 -15.33 -15.47
C LEU A 4 27.61 -15.18 -14.68
N PHE A 5 27.65 -14.55 -13.50
CA PHE A 5 26.50 -14.41 -12.62
C PHE A 5 25.92 -12.99 -12.55
N ASP A 6 26.56 -12.02 -13.19
CA ASP A 6 25.97 -10.70 -13.30
C ASP A 6 25.15 -10.56 -14.61
N ASN A 7 23.82 -10.53 -14.39
CA ASN A 7 22.74 -9.93 -15.20
C ASN A 7 21.77 -10.95 -15.86
N PRO A 8 20.44 -10.83 -15.61
CA PRO A 8 19.64 -9.97 -16.49
C PRO A 8 18.53 -9.19 -15.73
N SER A 9 18.55 -7.86 -15.83
CA SER A 9 17.55 -6.92 -15.30
C SER A 9 17.19 -7.13 -13.81
N ARG A 10 17.70 -6.27 -12.92
CA ARG A 10 17.17 -6.16 -11.54
C ARG A 10 15.73 -5.63 -11.60
N GLU A 11 14.80 -6.48 -11.99
CA GLU A 11 13.39 -6.15 -12.05
C GLU A 11 12.90 -6.04 -10.61
N LYS A 12 12.49 -4.82 -10.24
CA LYS A 12 11.96 -4.56 -8.90
C LYS A 12 10.62 -5.27 -8.77
N LYS A 13 10.56 -6.26 -7.89
CA LYS A 13 9.31 -6.94 -7.55
C LYS A 13 8.49 -6.03 -6.64
N HIS A 14 7.18 -5.96 -6.91
CA HIS A 14 6.22 -5.22 -6.09
C HIS A 14 5.25 -6.21 -5.46
N VAL A 15 5.00 -6.05 -4.16
CA VAL A 15 4.07 -6.90 -3.40
C VAL A 15 3.04 -5.98 -2.77
N ALA A 16 1.76 -6.24 -3.04
CA ALA A 16 0.63 -5.53 -2.44
C ALA A 16 -0.01 -6.40 -1.36
N ILE A 17 -0.31 -5.82 -0.20
CA ILE A 17 -1.03 -6.49 0.90
C ILE A 17 -2.45 -5.92 0.93
N ALA A 18 -3.43 -6.76 0.59
CA ALA A 18 -4.86 -6.40 0.56
C ALA A 18 -5.65 -7.13 1.65
N GLY A 19 -6.82 -6.60 2.00
CA GLY A 19 -7.68 -7.14 3.06
C GLY A 19 -8.55 -6.08 3.72
N ASN A 20 -9.48 -6.51 4.57
CA ASN A 20 -10.48 -5.63 5.18
C ASN A 20 -9.87 -4.54 6.10
N ILE A 21 -10.65 -3.49 6.37
CA ILE A 21 -10.31 -2.49 7.38
C ILE A 21 -10.17 -3.20 8.73
N GLY A 22 -9.10 -2.87 9.48
CA GLY A 22 -8.81 -3.52 10.77
C GLY A 22 -8.11 -4.88 10.69
N ALA A 23 -7.87 -5.46 9.51
CA ALA A 23 -7.25 -6.78 9.36
C ALA A 23 -5.73 -6.85 9.68
N GLY A 24 -5.11 -5.74 10.12
CA GLY A 24 -3.69 -5.71 10.48
C GLY A 24 -2.70 -5.58 9.32
N LYS A 25 -3.15 -5.18 8.12
CA LYS A 25 -2.31 -5.01 6.92
C LYS A 25 -1.04 -4.18 7.17
N THR A 26 -1.17 -3.00 7.76
CA THR A 26 -0.04 -2.11 8.09
C THR A 26 0.97 -2.79 9.02
N ALA A 27 0.49 -3.57 10.00
CA ALA A 27 1.36 -4.31 10.90
C ALA A 27 2.11 -5.42 10.16
N LEU A 28 1.42 -6.18 9.32
CA LEU A 28 2.03 -7.22 8.48
C LEU A 28 3.07 -6.61 7.53
N THR A 29 2.75 -5.51 6.84
CA THR A 29 3.68 -4.81 5.93
C THR A 29 4.95 -4.39 6.66
N ARG A 30 4.86 -3.90 7.90
CA ARG A 30 6.05 -3.54 8.71
C ARG A 30 6.92 -4.75 9.02
N VAL A 31 6.31 -5.85 9.48
CA VAL A 31 7.03 -7.08 9.83
C VAL A 31 7.71 -7.68 8.60
N VAL A 32 7.01 -7.80 7.48
CA VAL A 32 7.56 -8.32 6.21
C VAL A 32 8.67 -7.41 5.69
N GLY A 33 8.45 -6.10 5.72
CA GLY A 33 9.44 -5.11 5.31
C GLY A 33 10.73 -5.20 6.11
N GLN A 34 10.63 -5.31 7.43
CA GLN A 34 11.79 -5.48 8.32
C GLN A 34 12.50 -6.83 8.08
N TYR A 35 11.74 -7.92 7.95
CA TYR A 35 12.30 -9.26 7.81
C TYR A 35 13.11 -9.44 6.51
N PHE A 36 12.63 -8.87 5.40
CA PHE A 36 13.29 -8.99 4.10
C PHE A 36 14.12 -7.77 3.69
N ASP A 37 14.26 -6.77 4.56
CA ASP A 37 14.88 -5.47 4.24
C ASP A 37 14.27 -4.80 2.98
N TRP A 38 12.93 -4.80 2.92
CA TRP A 38 12.18 -4.20 1.82
C TRP A 38 11.71 -2.79 2.14
N LYS A 39 11.70 -1.93 1.11
CA LYS A 39 11.06 -0.62 1.20
C LYS A 39 9.54 -0.77 1.32
N THR A 40 9.00 -0.39 2.47
CA THR A 40 7.54 -0.37 2.72
C THR A 40 6.91 0.94 2.27
N VAL A 41 5.72 0.87 1.68
CA VAL A 41 4.86 2.02 1.34
C VAL A 41 3.51 1.81 2.00
N PHE A 42 2.92 2.87 2.57
CA PHE A 42 1.66 2.82 3.33
C PHE A 42 0.63 3.78 2.74
N GLU A 43 -0.66 3.44 2.91
CA GLU A 43 -1.79 4.29 2.50
C GLU A 43 -1.86 5.57 3.35
N GLN A 44 -2.11 6.73 2.72
CA GLN A 44 -2.32 8.01 3.39
C GLN A 44 -3.81 8.22 3.71
N VAL A 45 -4.29 7.61 4.79
CA VAL A 45 -5.71 7.70 5.18
C VAL A 45 -6.04 9.02 5.88
N ASN A 46 -5.09 9.57 6.65
CA ASN A 46 -5.34 10.71 7.54
C ASN A 46 -5.50 12.05 6.82
N GLU A 47 -5.07 12.14 5.56
CA GLU A 47 -5.11 13.37 4.76
C GLU A 47 -6.30 13.42 3.79
N ASN A 48 -7.20 12.43 3.83
CA ASN A 48 -8.34 12.37 2.91
C ASN A 48 -9.45 13.36 3.34
N PRO A 49 -9.70 14.44 2.56
CA PRO A 49 -10.66 15.47 2.93
C PRO A 49 -12.12 14.98 2.90
N TYR A 50 -12.40 13.87 2.21
CA TYR A 50 -13.76 13.35 2.00
C TYR A 50 -14.15 12.26 3.00
N LEU A 51 -13.23 11.80 3.85
CA LEU A 51 -13.49 10.67 4.74
C LEU A 51 -14.60 10.97 5.75
N THR A 52 -14.57 12.16 6.35
CA THR A 52 -15.61 12.63 7.27
C THR A 52 -16.97 12.72 6.56
N ASP A 53 -16.99 13.31 5.36
CA ASP A 53 -18.21 13.49 4.58
C ASP A 53 -18.80 12.15 4.12
N PHE A 54 -17.95 11.19 3.79
CA PHE A 54 -18.36 9.82 3.46
C PHE A 54 -19.06 9.14 4.64
N TYR A 55 -18.54 9.25 5.86
CA TYR A 55 -19.20 8.67 7.03
C TYR A 55 -20.55 9.36 7.35
N ASN A 56 -20.76 10.60 6.92
CA ASN A 56 -22.02 11.32 7.10
C ASN A 56 -23.06 10.99 6.00
N ASP A 57 -22.64 10.92 4.73
CA ASP A 57 -23.49 10.52 3.59
C ASP A 57 -22.68 9.73 2.55
N MET A 58 -22.65 8.42 2.72
CA MET A 58 -21.92 7.54 1.80
C MET A 58 -22.43 7.65 0.37
N ARG A 59 -23.74 7.78 0.13
CA ARG A 59 -24.27 7.79 -1.25
C ARG A 59 -23.78 9.00 -2.01
N ARG A 60 -23.71 10.17 -1.38
CA ARG A 60 -23.26 11.41 -2.00
C ARG A 60 -21.75 11.45 -2.22
N TRP A 61 -20.98 10.87 -1.31
CA TRP A 61 -19.52 11.06 -1.22
C TRP A 61 -18.67 9.85 -1.61
N SER A 62 -19.27 8.68 -1.89
CA SER A 62 -18.53 7.46 -2.28
C SER A 62 -17.62 7.69 -3.49
N PHE A 63 -18.09 8.40 -4.51
CA PHE A 63 -17.30 8.66 -5.71
C PHE A 63 -16.08 9.56 -5.43
N ASN A 64 -16.28 10.65 -4.68
CA ASN A 64 -15.21 11.57 -4.29
C ASN A 64 -14.14 10.87 -3.47
N LEU A 65 -14.54 10.04 -2.51
CA LEU A 65 -13.62 9.25 -1.70
C LEU A 65 -12.81 8.27 -2.56
N GLN A 66 -13.47 7.56 -3.48
CA GLN A 66 -12.83 6.53 -4.30
C GLN A 66 -11.83 7.08 -5.32
N VAL A 67 -12.02 8.29 -5.84
CA VAL A 67 -11.10 8.91 -6.81
C VAL A 67 -9.89 9.56 -6.14
N PHE A 68 -10.00 9.89 -4.85
CA PHE A 68 -8.89 10.44 -4.07
C PHE A 68 -7.86 9.37 -3.67
N PHE A 69 -8.31 8.12 -3.48
CA PHE A 69 -7.46 6.95 -3.21
C PHE A 69 -6.86 6.36 -4.49
#